data_AF-A0A8H3LHK4-F1
#
_entry.id   AF-A0A8H3LHK4-F1
#
_cell.length_a   1.000
_cell.length_b   1.000
_cell.length_c   1.000
_cell.angle_alpha   90.00
_cell.angle_beta   90.00
_cell.angle_gamma   90.00
#
_symmetry.space_group_name_H-M   'P 1'
#
loop_
_entity.id
_entity.type
_entity.pdbx_description
1 polymer ?
#
loop_
_entity_poly.entity_id
_entity_poly.type
_entity_poly.pdbx_seq_one_letter_code
_entity_poly.pdbx_strand_id
1 'polypeptide(L)'
;MRDNLGVRDVIAIANAIAETASNPVAGTSGLSRLRSKLRKLNAPKTIIDATFNPDMTCLSNKIQKERRDQYESEGINYPDHFSLESVKERLDLYDISNIPDKQALADIMIMLCIRPAEIKNLRISNGGVTGYSKNWGQQDIPRVFRSLEKNEKRAKQLLIWIQNAISSGQLRDPGKRRSIYLSSFLKKDKFIPKPDKPLLPSYLRKLGAVYAVVSNSVKNLSEAMTIASQALRHSPDNHAFPAQNYTIINFRKRGQPYDQATAFELFDEN
;
A
#
# COMPACT_ATOMS: atom_id res chain seq x y z
N MET A 1 -22.16 -33.54 16.56
CA MET A 1 -21.75 -32.77 17.75
C MET A 1 -20.80 -31.67 17.28
N ARG A 2 -21.18 -30.39 17.41
CA ARG A 2 -20.18 -29.30 17.35
C ARG A 2 -19.60 -29.24 18.75
N ASP A 3 -18.32 -29.51 18.91
CA ASP A 3 -17.64 -29.20 20.17
C ASP A 3 -17.80 -27.69 20.39
N ASN A 4 -18.62 -27.33 21.37
CA ASN A 4 -18.81 -25.94 21.76
C ASN A 4 -17.50 -25.50 22.42
N LEU A 5 -16.58 -24.91 21.65
CA LEU A 5 -15.37 -24.28 22.20
C LEU A 5 -15.80 -23.36 23.34
N GLY A 6 -15.38 -23.68 24.56
CA GLY A 6 -15.67 -22.87 25.72
C GLY A 6 -14.90 -21.57 25.68
N VAL A 7 -15.40 -20.55 26.38
CA VAL A 7 -14.66 -19.29 26.59
C VAL A 7 -13.29 -19.55 27.19
N ARG A 8 -13.18 -20.52 28.11
CA ARG A 8 -11.92 -20.91 28.75
C ARG A 8 -10.90 -21.48 27.76
N ASP A 9 -11.34 -22.35 26.85
CA ASP A 9 -10.46 -22.95 25.82
C ASP A 9 -9.92 -21.88 24.87
N VAL A 10 -10.78 -20.93 24.48
CA VAL A 10 -10.41 -19.83 23.60
C VAL A 10 -9.43 -18.86 24.26
N ILE A 11 -9.59 -18.59 25.56
CA ILE A 11 -8.65 -17.80 26.35
C ILE A 11 -7.30 -18.52 26.44
N ALA A 12 -7.28 -19.83 26.72
CA ALA A 12 -6.05 -20.60 26.79
C ALA A 12 -5.28 -20.58 25.46
N ILE A 13 -5.98 -20.74 24.33
CA ILE A 13 -5.38 -20.62 22.99
C ILE A 13 -4.84 -19.20 22.75
N ALA A 14 -5.59 -18.16 23.14
CA ALA A 14 -5.16 -16.78 22.98
C ALA A 14 -3.88 -16.48 23.79
N ASN A 15 -3.80 -16.95 25.03
CA ASN A 15 -2.63 -16.79 25.88
C ASN A 15 -1.43 -17.57 25.33
N ALA A 16 -1.62 -18.81 24.88
CA ALA A 16 -0.56 -19.58 24.24
C ALA A 16 -0.02 -18.88 22.98
N ILE A 17 -0.89 -18.29 22.15
CA ILE A 17 -0.47 -17.46 20.99
C ILE A 17 0.34 -16.25 21.43
N ALA A 18 -0.05 -15.61 22.55
CA ALA A 18 0.63 -14.44 23.06
C ALA A 18 2.02 -14.77 23.62
N GLU A 19 2.15 -15.85 24.38
CA GLU A 19 3.38 -16.30 25.02
C GLU A 19 4.40 -16.86 24.01
N THR A 20 3.93 -17.59 23.00
CA THR A 20 4.80 -18.18 21.97
C THR A 20 5.17 -17.20 20.84
N ALA A 21 4.63 -15.98 20.86
CA ALA A 21 4.91 -15.00 19.83
C ALA A 21 6.34 -14.46 19.94
N SER A 22 7.05 -14.42 18.80
CA SER A 22 8.41 -13.87 18.73
C SER A 22 8.49 -12.38 19.09
N ASN A 23 7.38 -11.65 19.02
CA ASN A 23 7.23 -10.26 19.45
C ASN A 23 5.74 -9.87 19.52
N PRO A 24 5.39 -8.73 20.15
CA PRO A 24 4.00 -8.27 20.27
C PRO A 24 3.26 -8.08 18.93
N VAL A 25 3.96 -7.71 17.84
CA VAL A 25 3.36 -7.57 16.50
C VAL A 25 2.97 -8.93 15.92
N ALA A 26 3.80 -9.95 16.11
CA ALA A 26 3.48 -11.32 15.74
C ALA A 26 2.31 -11.87 16.56
N GLY A 27 2.29 -11.60 17.87
CA GLY A 27 1.22 -12.02 18.78
C GLY A 27 -0.14 -11.41 18.42
N THR A 28 -0.21 -10.09 18.21
CA THR A 28 -1.44 -9.42 17.74
C THR A 28 -1.92 -9.97 16.38
N SER A 29 -1.01 -10.30 15.47
CA SER A 29 -1.33 -10.94 14.19
C SER A 29 -1.93 -12.33 14.39
N GLY A 30 -1.36 -13.13 15.30
CA GLY A 30 -1.88 -14.44 15.72
C GLY A 30 -3.30 -14.35 16.28
N LEU A 31 -3.53 -13.45 17.24
CA LEU A 31 -4.85 -13.21 17.83
C LEU A 31 -5.88 -12.75 16.80
N SER A 32 -5.49 -11.87 15.87
CA SER A 32 -6.38 -11.42 14.80
C SER A 32 -6.79 -12.57 13.86
N ARG A 33 -5.88 -13.52 13.60
CA ARG A 33 -6.18 -14.74 12.83
C ARG A 33 -7.14 -15.65 13.59
N LEU A 34 -6.94 -15.82 14.89
CA LEU A 34 -7.85 -16.57 15.75
C LEU A 34 -9.28 -15.99 15.67
N ARG A 35 -9.44 -14.67 15.87
CA ARG A 35 -10.74 -13.99 15.72
C ARG A 35 -11.36 -14.18 14.35
N SER A 36 -10.57 -14.11 13.28
CA SER A 36 -11.08 -14.35 11.93
C SER A 36 -11.57 -15.79 11.72
N LYS A 37 -10.92 -16.79 12.33
CA LYS A 37 -11.38 -18.19 12.31
C LYS A 37 -12.66 -18.36 13.13
N LEU A 38 -12.71 -17.81 14.34
CA LEU A 38 -13.89 -17.84 15.20
C LEU A 38 -15.12 -17.22 14.52
N ARG A 39 -14.97 -16.09 13.83
CA ARG A 39 -16.04 -15.48 13.04
C ARG A 39 -16.55 -16.39 11.92
N LYS A 40 -15.66 -17.11 11.22
CA LYS A 40 -16.06 -18.07 10.17
C LYS A 40 -16.82 -19.27 10.73
N LEU A 41 -16.62 -19.59 12.02
CA LEU A 41 -17.33 -20.63 12.73
C LEU A 41 -18.63 -20.11 13.39
N ASN A 42 -19.03 -18.86 13.14
CA ASN A 42 -20.14 -18.19 13.79
C ASN A 42 -20.07 -18.25 15.33
N ALA A 43 -18.86 -18.15 15.89
CA ALA A 43 -18.68 -18.10 17.34
C ALA A 43 -19.38 -16.86 17.94
N PRO A 44 -20.01 -16.98 19.13
CA PRO A 44 -20.58 -15.86 19.86
C PRO A 44 -19.59 -14.70 20.04
N LYS A 45 -20.11 -13.46 20.04
CA LYS A 45 -19.30 -12.25 20.24
C LYS A 45 -18.49 -12.30 21.55
N THR A 46 -19.08 -12.82 22.62
CA THR A 46 -18.41 -13.02 23.92
C THR A 46 -17.16 -13.88 23.83
N ILE A 47 -17.18 -14.94 23.02
CA ILE A 47 -16.02 -15.81 22.76
C ILE A 47 -14.95 -15.08 21.94
N ILE A 48 -15.35 -14.30 20.93
CA ILE A 48 -14.43 -13.53 20.11
C ILE A 48 -13.73 -12.45 20.94
N ASP A 49 -14.49 -11.73 21.75
CA ASP A 49 -14.00 -10.62 22.58
C ASP A 49 -13.07 -11.11 23.69
N ALA A 50 -13.23 -12.35 24.18
CA ALA A 50 -12.32 -12.98 25.13
C ALA A 50 -10.88 -13.15 24.61
N THR A 51 -10.66 -13.09 23.29
CA THR A 51 -9.31 -13.11 22.67
C THR A 51 -8.62 -11.75 22.65
N PHE A 52 -9.27 -10.71 23.20
CA PHE A 52 -8.70 -9.38 23.25
C PHE A 52 -7.64 -9.30 24.36
N ASN A 53 -6.43 -8.90 23.97
CA ASN A 53 -5.33 -8.68 24.89
C ASN A 53 -4.88 -7.21 24.74
N PRO A 54 -5.24 -6.33 25.70
CA PRO A 54 -4.94 -4.90 25.61
C PRO A 54 -3.43 -4.63 25.70
N ASP A 55 -2.69 -5.33 26.55
CA ASP A 55 -1.25 -5.12 26.75
C ASP A 55 -0.46 -5.45 25.48
N MET A 56 -0.76 -6.60 24.88
CA MET A 56 -0.18 -7.01 23.60
C MET A 56 -0.50 -6.02 22.47
N THR A 57 -1.72 -5.46 22.48
CA THR A 57 -2.14 -4.43 21.52
C THR A 57 -1.34 -3.14 21.75
N CYS A 58 -1.19 -2.71 23.00
CA CYS A 58 -0.40 -1.53 23.38
C CYS A 58 1.06 -1.65 22.95
N LEU A 59 1.72 -2.76 23.31
CA LEU A 59 3.11 -3.04 22.95
C LEU A 59 3.31 -3.11 21.43
N SER A 60 2.39 -3.77 20.71
CA SER A 60 2.44 -3.82 19.24
C SER A 60 2.30 -2.42 18.63
N ASN A 61 1.39 -1.60 19.16
CA ASN A 61 1.20 -0.23 18.67
C ASN A 61 2.44 0.64 18.93
N LYS A 62 3.10 0.48 20.08
CA LYS A 62 4.36 1.17 20.40
C LYS A 62 5.46 0.80 19.42
N ILE A 63 5.70 -0.51 19.18
CA ILE A 63 6.70 -0.98 18.20
C ILE A 63 6.40 -0.45 16.79
N GLN A 64 5.12 -0.44 16.39
CA GLN A 64 4.73 0.09 15.08
C GLN A 64 4.92 1.60 14.98
N LYS A 65 4.74 2.35 16.08
CA LYS A 65 5.01 3.78 16.14
C LYS A 65 6.50 4.04 16.01
N GLU A 66 7.33 3.40 16.84
CA GLU A 66 8.79 3.54 16.79
C GLU A 66 9.35 3.23 15.38
N ARG A 67 8.85 2.18 14.73
CA ARG A 67 9.23 1.88 13.34
C ARG A 67 8.83 2.99 12.37
N ARG A 68 7.65 3.60 12.53
CA ARG A 68 7.23 4.72 11.66
C ARG A 68 8.15 5.91 11.88
N ASP A 69 8.44 6.26 13.12
CA ASP A 69 9.30 7.38 13.50
C ASP A 69 10.72 7.17 12.93
N GLN A 70 11.24 5.93 12.99
CA GLN A 70 12.50 5.55 12.32
C GLN A 70 12.44 5.76 10.81
N TYR A 71 11.41 5.24 10.13
CA TYR A 71 11.28 5.43 8.68
C TYR A 71 11.13 6.90 8.30
N GLU A 72 10.44 7.71 9.09
CA GLU A 72 10.28 9.14 8.87
C GLU A 72 11.63 9.87 8.97
N SER A 73 12.49 9.46 9.90
CA SER A 73 13.85 10.01 10.03
C SER A 73 14.83 9.55 8.94
N GLU A 74 14.74 8.29 8.47
CA GLU A 74 15.66 7.72 7.48
C GLU A 74 15.23 7.99 6.03
N GLY A 75 13.93 8.12 5.83
CA GLY A 75 13.27 8.03 4.55
C GLY A 75 13.44 6.69 3.83
N ILE A 76 12.83 6.59 2.66
CA ILE A 76 12.79 5.42 1.79
C ILE A 76 13.48 5.80 0.51
N ASN A 77 14.65 5.20 0.31
CA ASN A 77 15.38 5.26 -0.94
C ASN A 77 14.76 4.33 -1.98
N TYR A 78 14.91 4.69 -3.25
CA TYR A 78 14.47 3.89 -4.39
C TYR A 78 15.51 3.93 -5.52
N PRO A 79 15.61 2.87 -6.34
CA PRO A 79 16.57 2.82 -7.46
C PRO A 79 16.12 3.72 -8.61
N ASP A 80 17.07 4.14 -9.47
CA ASP A 80 16.79 4.97 -10.65
C ASP A 80 15.74 4.35 -11.58
N HIS A 81 15.69 3.03 -11.58
CA HIS A 81 14.70 2.26 -12.33
C HIS A 81 13.25 2.64 -11.98
N PHE A 82 12.99 3.05 -10.74
CA PHE A 82 11.68 3.50 -10.28
C PHE A 82 11.60 5.02 -10.09
N SER A 83 12.55 5.81 -10.60
CA SER A 83 12.45 7.27 -10.59
C SER A 83 11.22 7.77 -11.36
N LEU A 84 10.79 8.99 -11.08
CA LEU A 84 9.66 9.63 -11.75
C LEU A 84 9.84 9.60 -13.27
N GLU A 85 11.03 9.97 -13.75
CA GLU A 85 11.37 10.04 -15.17
C GLU A 85 11.31 8.65 -15.81
N SER A 86 11.95 7.66 -15.18
CA SER A 86 11.98 6.29 -15.70
C SER A 86 10.59 5.65 -15.77
N VAL A 87 9.74 5.88 -14.76
CA VAL A 87 8.36 5.37 -14.76
C VAL A 87 7.55 6.06 -15.85
N LYS A 88 7.66 7.38 -15.98
CA LYS A 88 6.93 8.16 -16.98
C LYS A 88 7.30 7.75 -18.42
N GLU A 89 8.59 7.66 -18.72
CA GLU A 89 9.09 7.20 -20.02
C GLU A 89 8.51 5.83 -20.40
N ARG A 90 8.44 4.88 -19.46
CA ARG A 90 7.84 3.57 -19.73
C ARG A 90 6.34 3.62 -19.96
N LEU A 91 5.60 4.43 -19.18
CA LEU A 91 4.15 4.59 -19.34
C LEU A 91 3.78 5.15 -20.72
N ASP A 92 4.59 6.09 -21.22
CA ASP A 92 4.43 6.70 -22.55
C ASP A 92 4.69 5.67 -23.66
N LEU A 93 5.65 4.75 -23.44
CA LEU A 93 6.04 3.72 -24.41
C LEU A 93 5.16 2.47 -24.42
N TYR A 94 4.34 2.23 -23.39
CA TYR A 94 3.55 0.99 -23.32
C TYR A 94 2.50 0.89 -24.44
N ASP A 95 2.65 -0.12 -25.28
CA ASP A 95 1.61 -0.56 -26.22
C ASP A 95 0.68 -1.57 -25.55
N ILE A 96 -0.61 -1.21 -25.41
CA ILE A 96 -1.65 -2.03 -24.79
C ILE A 96 -2.01 -3.28 -25.62
N SER A 97 -1.50 -3.38 -26.85
CA SER A 97 -1.65 -4.56 -27.71
C SER A 97 -0.72 -5.71 -27.28
N ASN A 98 0.37 -5.41 -26.59
CA ASN A 98 1.34 -6.41 -26.11
C ASN A 98 0.89 -7.06 -24.79
N ILE A 99 1.54 -8.16 -24.42
CA ILE A 99 1.29 -8.80 -23.11
C ILE A 99 2.08 -8.01 -22.04
N PRO A 100 1.43 -7.51 -20.97
CA PRO A 100 2.13 -6.80 -19.91
C PRO A 100 2.98 -7.76 -19.09
N ASP A 101 4.11 -7.26 -18.60
CA ASP A 101 4.99 -8.00 -17.69
C ASP A 101 4.86 -7.49 -16.24
N LYS A 102 5.75 -7.99 -15.37
CA LYS A 102 5.82 -7.57 -13.97
C LYS A 102 6.23 -6.10 -13.80
N GLN A 103 6.98 -5.56 -14.77
CA GLN A 103 7.40 -4.16 -14.75
C GLN A 103 6.21 -3.25 -15.04
N ALA A 104 5.45 -3.55 -16.09
CA ALA A 104 4.22 -2.83 -16.42
C ALA A 104 3.24 -2.82 -15.24
N LEU A 105 3.10 -3.96 -14.54
CA LEU A 105 2.32 -4.02 -13.31
C LEU A 105 2.83 -3.06 -12.23
N ALA A 106 4.13 -3.04 -11.97
CA ALA A 106 4.72 -2.17 -10.95
C ALA A 106 4.56 -0.68 -11.31
N ASP A 107 4.75 -0.32 -12.57
CA ASP A 107 4.59 1.06 -13.04
C ASP A 107 3.14 1.52 -12.97
N ILE A 108 2.17 0.67 -13.32
CA ILE A 108 0.75 0.99 -13.20
C ILE A 108 0.32 1.10 -11.72
N MET A 109 0.92 0.30 -10.84
CA MET A 109 0.73 0.46 -9.40
C MET A 109 1.26 1.80 -8.88
N ILE A 110 2.42 2.25 -9.35
CA ILE A 110 2.96 3.58 -9.06
C ILE A 110 2.02 4.65 -9.64
N MET A 111 1.70 4.55 -10.93
CA MET A 111 0.85 5.51 -11.65
C MET A 111 -0.46 5.80 -10.92
N LEU A 112 -1.13 4.73 -10.48
CA LEU A 112 -2.43 4.79 -9.81
C LEU A 112 -2.32 4.77 -8.29
N CYS A 113 -1.15 4.84 -7.67
CA CYS A 113 -1.02 4.84 -6.20
C CYS A 113 -1.81 3.69 -5.49
N ILE A 114 -1.88 2.51 -6.12
CA ILE A 114 -2.77 1.43 -5.65
C ILE A 114 -2.04 0.37 -4.84
N ARG A 115 -2.79 -0.29 -3.96
CA ARG A 115 -2.35 -1.54 -3.33
C ARG A 115 -2.49 -2.70 -4.33
N PRO A 116 -1.64 -3.73 -4.22
CA PRO A 116 -1.80 -4.95 -5.02
C PRO A 116 -3.23 -5.52 -5.01
N ALA A 117 -3.88 -5.50 -3.84
CA ALA A 117 -5.22 -6.04 -3.66
C ALA A 117 -6.34 -5.23 -4.34
N GLU A 118 -6.07 -3.99 -4.73
CA GLU A 118 -7.05 -3.10 -5.36
C GLU A 118 -7.15 -3.35 -6.87
N ILE A 119 -6.12 -3.92 -7.49
CA ILE A 119 -5.95 -3.87 -8.94
C ILE A 119 -7.11 -4.48 -9.74
N LYS A 120 -7.71 -5.56 -9.25
CA LYS A 120 -8.81 -6.25 -9.94
C LYS A 120 -10.13 -5.50 -9.84
N ASN A 121 -10.35 -4.78 -8.74
CA ASN A 121 -11.64 -4.19 -8.44
C ASN A 121 -11.69 -2.71 -8.81
N LEU A 122 -10.53 -2.06 -8.94
CA LEU A 122 -10.42 -0.65 -9.23
C LEU A 122 -11.08 -0.31 -10.58
N ARG A 123 -11.85 0.77 -10.61
CA ARG A 123 -12.48 1.31 -11.82
C ARG A 123 -12.25 2.80 -11.90
N ILE A 124 -12.06 3.30 -13.12
CA ILE A 124 -11.89 4.72 -13.43
C ILE A 124 -12.98 5.14 -14.42
N SER A 125 -13.72 6.19 -14.09
CA SER A 125 -14.77 6.76 -14.93
C SER A 125 -15.20 8.13 -14.44
N ASN A 126 -15.49 9.04 -15.35
CA ASN A 126 -16.13 10.34 -15.10
C ASN A 126 -15.37 11.18 -14.06
N GLY A 127 -14.03 11.22 -14.15
CA GLY A 127 -13.18 11.90 -13.18
C GLY A 127 -13.13 11.24 -11.79
N GLY A 128 -13.72 10.04 -11.66
CA GLY A 128 -13.85 9.32 -10.40
C GLY A 128 -13.19 7.94 -10.41
N VAL A 129 -12.86 7.45 -9.22
CA VAL A 129 -12.27 6.15 -8.95
C VAL A 129 -13.09 5.39 -7.90
N THR A 130 -13.44 4.14 -8.20
CA THR A 130 -14.16 3.22 -7.31
C THR A 130 -13.41 1.89 -7.16
N GLY A 131 -13.89 0.99 -6.30
CA GLY A 131 -13.30 -0.35 -6.10
C GLY A 131 -11.98 -0.37 -5.34
N TYR A 132 -11.67 0.71 -4.62
CA TYR A 132 -10.51 0.79 -3.74
C TYR A 132 -10.77 0.05 -2.41
N SER A 133 -9.71 -0.38 -1.73
CA SER A 133 -9.82 -1.22 -0.53
C SER A 133 -9.96 -0.39 0.74
N LYS A 134 -10.35 -1.04 1.84
CA LYS A 134 -10.50 -0.50 3.20
C LYS A 134 -11.73 0.40 3.45
N ASN A 135 -12.72 0.40 2.58
CA ASN A 135 -14.06 0.95 2.83
C ASN A 135 -14.99 -0.05 3.54
N TRP A 136 -14.57 -0.58 4.69
CA TRP A 136 -15.33 -1.65 5.34
C TRP A 136 -16.74 -1.17 5.75
N GLY A 137 -17.77 -1.74 5.12
CA GLY A 137 -19.18 -1.44 5.43
C GLY A 137 -19.70 -0.11 4.87
N GLN A 138 -18.92 0.58 4.03
CA GLN A 138 -19.34 1.84 3.40
C GLN A 138 -19.71 1.63 1.93
N GLN A 139 -20.63 2.46 1.42
CA GLN A 139 -20.94 2.50 0.00
C GLN A 139 -19.69 2.90 -0.80
N ASP A 140 -19.50 2.32 -1.98
CA ASP A 140 -18.37 2.61 -2.85
C ASP A 140 -18.58 3.95 -3.58
N ILE A 141 -18.32 5.03 -2.85
CA ILE A 141 -18.46 6.40 -3.36
C ILE A 141 -17.26 6.71 -4.28
N PRO A 142 -17.50 7.23 -5.50
CA PRO A 142 -16.42 7.66 -6.39
C PRO A 142 -15.53 8.71 -5.73
N ARG A 143 -14.21 8.53 -5.82
CA ARG A 143 -13.21 9.50 -5.35
C ARG A 143 -12.50 10.16 -6.50
N VAL A 144 -12.12 11.42 -6.32
CA VAL A 144 -11.46 12.22 -7.38
C VAL A 144 -10.28 11.45 -7.98
N PHE A 145 -10.26 11.37 -9.30
CA PHE A 145 -9.16 10.76 -10.04
C PHE A 145 -7.93 11.67 -9.99
N ARG A 146 -6.90 11.20 -9.29
CA ARG A 146 -5.54 11.77 -9.29
C ARG A 146 -4.53 10.65 -9.46
N SER A 147 -3.58 10.86 -10.35
CA SER A 147 -2.62 9.85 -10.81
C SER A 147 -1.42 10.53 -11.45
N LEU A 148 -0.32 9.78 -11.64
CA LEU A 148 0.83 10.25 -12.41
C LEU A 148 0.45 10.51 -13.88
N GLU A 149 -0.32 9.61 -14.48
CA GLU A 149 -0.94 9.81 -15.79
C GLU A 149 -2.18 10.69 -15.62
N LYS A 150 -2.15 11.89 -16.18
CA LYS A 150 -3.24 12.88 -16.06
C LYS A 150 -4.39 12.57 -17.00
N ASN A 151 -4.12 11.91 -18.13
CA ASN A 151 -5.15 11.54 -19.09
C ASN A 151 -5.94 10.33 -18.56
N GLU A 152 -7.17 10.59 -18.08
CA GLU A 152 -8.07 9.57 -17.53
C GLU A 152 -8.27 8.40 -18.51
N LYS A 153 -8.44 8.69 -19.81
CA LYS A 153 -8.67 7.66 -20.83
C LYS A 153 -7.46 6.74 -20.95
N ARG A 154 -6.26 7.31 -20.96
CA ARG A 154 -5.00 6.55 -21.04
C ARG A 154 -4.78 5.73 -19.77
N ALA A 155 -4.95 6.33 -18.58
CA ALA A 155 -4.83 5.63 -17.31
C ALA A 155 -5.82 4.46 -17.21
N LYS A 156 -7.05 4.65 -17.68
CA LYS A 156 -8.08 3.60 -17.75
C LYS A 156 -7.69 2.48 -18.71
N GLN A 157 -7.15 2.78 -19.88
CA GLN A 157 -6.66 1.77 -20.83
C GLN A 157 -5.55 0.91 -20.22
N LEU A 158 -4.56 1.54 -19.59
CA LEU A 158 -3.46 0.84 -18.92
C LEU A 158 -3.96 -0.03 -17.76
N LEU A 159 -4.92 0.45 -16.97
CA LEU A 159 -5.54 -0.34 -15.91
C LEU A 159 -6.24 -1.59 -16.46
N ILE A 160 -7.07 -1.43 -17.49
CA ILE A 160 -7.81 -2.53 -18.12
C ILE A 160 -6.83 -3.53 -18.75
N TRP A 161 -5.76 -3.05 -19.37
CA TRP A 161 -4.72 -3.88 -19.95
C TRP A 161 -4.12 -4.86 -18.93
N ILE A 162 -3.75 -4.38 -17.74
CA ILE A 162 -3.27 -5.24 -16.65
C ILE A 162 -4.38 -6.16 -16.11
N GLN A 163 -5.60 -5.64 -15.93
CA GLN A 163 -6.73 -6.45 -15.44
C GLN A 163 -7.05 -7.61 -16.38
N ASN A 164 -6.99 -7.39 -17.70
CA ASN A 164 -7.20 -8.42 -18.72
C ASN A 164 -6.10 -9.48 -18.66
N ALA A 165 -4.83 -9.07 -18.57
CA ALA A 165 -3.72 -10.01 -18.44
C ALA A 165 -3.78 -10.85 -17.15
N ILE A 166 -4.27 -10.28 -16.05
CA ILE A 166 -4.53 -11.03 -14.81
C ILE A 166 -5.67 -12.02 -15.01
N SER A 167 -6.75 -11.58 -15.66
CA SER A 167 -7.96 -12.39 -15.87
C SER A 167 -7.72 -13.54 -16.85
N SER A 168 -6.89 -13.33 -17.87
CA SER A 168 -6.45 -14.36 -18.83
C SER A 168 -5.38 -15.31 -18.26
N GLY A 169 -4.86 -15.03 -17.06
CA GLY A 169 -3.80 -15.82 -16.42
C GLY A 169 -2.38 -15.56 -16.97
N GLN A 170 -2.21 -14.63 -17.91
CA GLN A 170 -0.90 -14.20 -18.41
C GLN A 170 -0.05 -13.53 -17.32
N LEU A 171 -0.70 -12.80 -16.42
CA LEU A 171 -0.10 -12.20 -15.24
C LEU A 171 -0.69 -12.82 -13.97
N ARG A 172 0.14 -13.05 -12.95
CA ARG A 172 -0.40 -13.53 -11.66
C ARG A 172 -1.03 -12.39 -10.88
N ASP A 173 -2.15 -12.67 -10.23
CA ASP A 173 -2.83 -11.74 -9.34
C ASP A 173 -1.92 -11.33 -8.16
N PRO A 174 -1.51 -10.05 -8.07
CA PRO A 174 -0.65 -9.58 -7.00
C PRO A 174 -1.41 -9.36 -5.69
N GLY A 175 -2.75 -9.29 -5.73
CA GLY A 175 -3.65 -9.13 -4.60
C GLY A 175 -3.93 -10.42 -3.82
N LYS A 176 -3.57 -11.59 -4.37
CA LYS A 176 -3.79 -12.88 -3.72
C LYS A 176 -3.05 -12.93 -2.37
N ARG A 177 -3.74 -13.37 -1.32
CA ARG A 177 -3.18 -13.44 0.04
C ARG A 177 -1.92 -14.30 0.04
N ARG A 178 -0.83 -13.79 0.65
CA ARG A 178 0.52 -14.41 0.66
C ARG A 178 1.17 -14.54 -0.73
N SER A 179 0.71 -13.81 -1.74
CA SER A 179 1.38 -13.75 -3.04
C SER A 179 2.78 -13.17 -2.86
N ILE A 180 3.79 -13.99 -3.05
CA ILE A 180 5.19 -13.54 -3.11
C ILE A 180 5.53 -12.94 -4.47
N TYR A 181 4.65 -13.08 -5.48
CA TYR A 181 4.90 -12.77 -6.89
C TYR A 181 5.54 -11.39 -7.13
N LEU A 182 4.90 -10.33 -6.63
CA LEU A 182 5.42 -8.97 -6.78
C LEU A 182 6.62 -8.73 -5.85
N SER A 183 6.59 -9.24 -4.62
CA SER A 183 7.71 -9.07 -3.69
C SER A 183 9.01 -9.70 -4.20
N SER A 184 8.94 -10.86 -4.84
CA SER A 184 10.09 -11.53 -5.45
C SER A 184 10.67 -10.73 -6.61
N PHE A 185 9.81 -10.01 -7.35
CA PHE A 185 10.24 -9.13 -8.42
C PHE A 185 10.98 -7.90 -7.87
N LEU A 186 10.44 -7.25 -6.84
CA LEU A 186 11.01 -6.05 -6.24
C LEU A 186 12.27 -6.30 -5.40
N LYS A 187 12.50 -7.56 -4.99
CA LYS A 187 13.68 -8.01 -4.25
C LYS A 187 14.88 -8.38 -5.13
N LYS A 188 14.79 -8.27 -6.46
CA LYS A 188 15.93 -8.51 -7.35
C LYS A 188 17.05 -7.51 -7.05
N ASP A 189 18.30 -7.95 -7.08
CA ASP A 189 19.47 -7.13 -6.72
C ASP A 189 19.51 -5.78 -7.44
N LYS A 190 19.14 -5.77 -8.73
CA LYS A 190 19.05 -4.55 -9.55
C LYS A 190 18.08 -3.47 -9.02
N PHE A 191 17.22 -3.81 -8.06
CA PHE A 191 16.23 -2.90 -7.47
C PHE A 191 16.50 -2.60 -5.99
N ILE A 192 17.64 -3.04 -5.45
CA ILE A 192 18.01 -2.83 -4.05
C ILE A 192 18.76 -1.48 -3.94
N PRO A 193 18.14 -0.43 -3.35
CA PRO A 193 18.74 0.90 -3.29
C PRO A 193 19.85 1.01 -2.23
N LYS A 194 19.77 0.18 -1.18
CA LYS A 194 20.81 -0.04 -0.17
C LYS A 194 20.82 -1.53 0.19
N PRO A 195 21.98 -2.16 0.41
CA PRO A 195 22.02 -3.50 0.98
C PRO A 195 21.13 -3.56 2.23
N ASP A 196 20.40 -4.67 2.38
CA ASP A 196 19.53 -4.98 3.53
C ASP A 196 18.14 -4.32 3.58
N LYS A 197 17.75 -3.44 2.64
CA LYS A 197 16.39 -2.86 2.57
C LYS A 197 15.76 -3.01 1.18
N PRO A 198 15.18 -4.19 0.84
CA PRO A 198 14.54 -4.39 -0.46
C PRO A 198 13.25 -3.56 -0.61
N LEU A 199 12.93 -3.20 -1.85
CA LEU A 199 11.73 -2.44 -2.16
C LEU A 199 10.46 -3.28 -1.88
N LEU A 200 9.53 -2.72 -1.09
CA LEU A 200 8.27 -3.37 -0.77
C LEU A 200 7.15 -2.94 -1.73
N PRO A 201 6.14 -3.79 -2.01
CA PRO A 201 4.97 -3.39 -2.80
C PRO A 201 4.24 -2.16 -2.24
N SER A 202 4.28 -1.95 -0.92
CA SER A 202 3.73 -0.76 -0.28
C SER A 202 4.48 0.53 -0.63
N TYR A 203 5.77 0.44 -0.98
CA TYR A 203 6.58 1.59 -1.35
C TYR A 203 6.22 2.10 -2.74
N LEU A 204 5.82 1.21 -3.67
CA LEU A 204 5.32 1.64 -5.00
C LEU A 204 4.13 2.60 -4.87
N ARG A 205 3.21 2.31 -3.94
CA ARG A 205 2.09 3.20 -3.63
C ARG A 205 2.54 4.54 -3.06
N LYS A 206 3.60 4.57 -2.24
CA LYS A 206 4.16 5.81 -1.69
C LYS A 206 4.84 6.66 -2.77
N LEU A 207 5.64 6.02 -3.63
CA LEU A 207 6.25 6.66 -4.80
C LEU A 207 5.18 7.29 -5.69
N GLY A 208 4.12 6.54 -5.99
CA GLY A 208 2.99 7.04 -6.79
C GLY A 208 2.39 8.33 -6.25
N ALA A 209 2.17 8.41 -4.94
CA ALA A 209 1.59 9.60 -4.34
C ALA A 209 2.52 10.81 -4.44
N VAL A 210 3.83 10.63 -4.19
CA VAL A 210 4.84 11.69 -4.39
C VAL A 210 4.89 12.13 -5.85
N TYR A 211 4.88 11.18 -6.77
CA TYR A 211 4.92 11.47 -8.22
C TYR A 211 3.68 12.18 -8.70
N ALA A 212 2.51 11.86 -8.15
CA ALA A 212 1.28 12.61 -8.41
C ALA A 212 1.42 14.06 -7.94
N VAL A 213 1.98 14.31 -6.74
CA VAL A 213 2.22 15.67 -6.25
C VAL A 213 3.18 16.43 -7.16
N VAL A 214 4.37 15.88 -7.42
CA VAL A 214 5.41 16.51 -8.26
C VAL A 214 4.88 16.82 -9.66
N SER A 215 4.13 15.90 -10.26
CA SER A 215 3.58 16.06 -11.60
C SER A 215 2.49 17.12 -11.70
N ASN A 216 1.87 17.51 -10.57
CA ASN A 216 0.88 18.58 -10.53
C ASN A 216 1.46 19.96 -10.19
N SER A 217 2.78 20.09 -10.03
CA SER A 217 3.49 21.38 -9.86
C SER A 217 2.88 22.29 -8.78
N VAL A 218 2.49 21.69 -7.65
CA VAL A 218 1.88 22.42 -6.53
C VAL A 218 2.89 23.34 -5.85
N LYS A 219 2.41 24.47 -5.35
CA LYS A 219 3.26 25.53 -4.77
C LYS A 219 3.30 25.54 -3.26
N ASN A 220 2.41 24.82 -2.58
CA ASN A 220 2.33 24.82 -1.12
C ASN A 220 2.01 23.43 -0.57
N LEU A 221 2.36 23.24 0.70
CA LEU A 221 2.20 21.96 1.40
C LEU A 221 0.74 21.49 1.49
N SER A 222 -0.20 22.41 1.73
CA SER A 222 -1.62 22.05 1.88
C SER A 222 -2.22 21.46 0.60
N GLU A 223 -1.91 22.07 -0.55
CA GLU A 223 -2.33 21.58 -1.86
C GLU A 223 -1.69 20.23 -2.18
N ALA A 224 -0.40 20.07 -1.88
CA ALA A 224 0.29 18.80 -2.03
C ALA A 224 -0.34 17.67 -1.20
N MET A 225 -0.66 17.95 0.07
CA MET A 225 -1.34 16.99 0.95
C MET A 225 -2.72 16.61 0.40
N THR A 226 -3.42 17.57 -0.20
CA THR A 226 -4.71 17.35 -0.86
C THR A 226 -4.55 16.43 -2.07
N ILE A 227 -3.59 16.71 -2.96
CA ILE A 227 -3.33 15.88 -4.15
C ILE A 227 -2.91 14.47 -3.76
N ALA A 228 -1.97 14.33 -2.81
CA ALA A 228 -1.56 13.03 -2.31
C ALA A 228 -2.78 12.25 -1.78
N SER A 229 -3.57 12.87 -0.89
CA SER A 229 -4.77 12.25 -0.30
C SER A 229 -5.78 11.81 -1.34
N GLN A 230 -6.02 12.61 -2.38
CA GLN A 230 -6.86 12.25 -3.52
C GLN A 230 -6.27 11.07 -4.30
N ALA A 231 -4.97 11.11 -4.63
CA ALA A 231 -4.30 10.04 -5.39
C ALA A 231 -4.37 8.69 -4.68
N LEU A 232 -4.28 8.69 -3.35
CA LEU A 232 -4.39 7.51 -2.49
C LEU A 232 -5.80 7.04 -2.23
N ARG A 233 -6.79 7.87 -2.59
CA ARG A 233 -8.21 7.68 -2.28
C ARG A 233 -8.44 7.59 -0.77
N HIS A 234 -7.88 8.50 0.02
CA HIS A 234 -8.17 8.60 1.45
C HIS A 234 -9.47 9.35 1.71
N SER A 235 -10.14 9.04 2.83
CA SER A 235 -11.46 9.63 3.11
C SER A 235 -11.25 11.09 3.47
N PRO A 236 -12.05 12.01 2.93
CA PRO A 236 -11.99 13.41 3.35
C PRO A 236 -12.27 13.53 4.86
N ASP A 237 -13.15 12.67 5.39
CA ASP A 237 -13.53 12.67 6.81
C ASP A 237 -12.50 12.00 7.74
N ASN A 238 -11.42 11.44 7.18
CA ASN A 238 -10.40 10.78 7.98
C ASN A 238 -9.26 11.76 8.29
N HIS A 239 -9.39 12.48 9.40
CA HIS A 239 -8.45 13.50 9.88
C HIS A 239 -7.08 12.96 10.32
N ALA A 240 -6.86 11.64 10.28
CA ALA A 240 -5.59 11.03 10.67
C ALA A 240 -4.53 11.19 9.57
N PHE A 241 -4.04 12.43 9.36
CA PHE A 241 -3.02 12.90 8.41
C PHE A 241 -2.18 11.79 7.72
N PRO A 242 -2.74 11.06 6.74
CA PRO A 242 -2.01 9.98 6.12
C PRO A 242 -0.94 10.53 5.15
N ALA A 243 -1.06 11.82 4.81
CA ALA A 243 -0.19 12.55 3.90
C ALA A 243 1.23 12.78 4.46
N GLN A 244 1.38 12.89 5.78
CA GLN A 244 2.71 12.95 6.42
C GLN A 244 3.52 11.67 6.15
N ASN A 245 2.89 10.52 5.86
CA ASN A 245 3.64 9.31 5.48
C ASN A 245 4.32 9.37 4.09
N TYR A 246 4.13 10.46 3.32
CA TYR A 246 4.79 10.67 2.02
C TYR A 246 6.12 11.42 2.13
N THR A 247 6.35 12.19 3.20
CA THR A 247 7.67 12.81 3.49
C THR A 247 8.75 11.75 3.68
N ILE A 248 8.33 10.52 4.02
CA ILE A 248 9.17 9.33 4.14
C ILE A 248 9.83 8.95 2.81
N ILE A 249 9.43 9.45 1.63
CA ILE A 249 10.19 9.15 0.40
C ILE A 249 11.32 10.18 0.25
N ASN A 250 12.56 9.70 0.07
CA ASN A 250 13.69 10.55 -0.27
C ASN A 250 13.66 10.84 -1.77
N PHE A 251 12.93 11.87 -2.16
CA PHE A 251 12.74 12.19 -3.57
C PHE A 251 14.06 12.63 -4.19
N ARG A 252 14.36 12.05 -5.35
CA ARG A 252 15.53 12.35 -6.16
C ARG A 252 15.20 12.17 -7.63
N LYS A 253 15.83 13.00 -8.46
CA LYS A 253 15.83 12.83 -9.92
C LYS A 253 16.70 11.63 -10.30
N ARG A 254 16.42 11.01 -11.45
CA ARG A 254 17.26 9.94 -12.00
C ARG A 254 18.73 10.38 -12.05
N GLY A 255 19.63 9.51 -11.59
CA GLY A 255 21.08 9.75 -11.60
C GLY A 255 21.59 10.66 -10.47
N GLN A 256 20.72 11.25 -9.64
CA GLN A 256 21.16 11.97 -8.45
C GLN A 256 21.64 10.99 -7.37
N PRO A 257 22.83 11.22 -6.78
CA PRO A 257 23.33 10.45 -5.63
C PRO A 257 22.36 10.41 -4.44
N TYR A 258 22.44 9.35 -3.62
CA TYR A 258 21.52 9.15 -2.49
C TYR A 258 21.76 10.13 -1.32
N ASP A 259 22.97 10.63 -1.17
CA ASP A 259 23.35 11.67 -0.20
C ASP A 259 22.79 13.05 -0.59
N GLN A 260 22.36 13.22 -1.84
CA GLN A 260 21.66 14.42 -2.33
C GLN A 260 20.14 14.23 -2.36
N ALA A 261 19.63 13.07 -1.95
CA ALA A 261 18.19 12.84 -1.87
C ALA A 261 17.65 13.55 -0.63
N THR A 262 16.78 14.53 -0.83
CA THR A 262 16.08 15.20 0.28
C THR A 262 14.84 14.38 0.63
N ALA A 263 14.45 14.38 1.91
CA ALA A 263 13.07 14.02 2.25
C ALA A 263 12.14 14.84 1.35
N PHE A 264 10.95 14.31 1.01
CA PHE A 264 9.97 15.06 0.23
C PHE A 264 9.41 16.21 1.09
N GLU A 265 10.24 17.22 1.30
CA GLU A 265 9.93 18.52 1.84
C GLU A 265 9.46 19.31 0.63
N LEU A 266 8.16 19.62 0.59
CA LEU A 266 7.71 20.67 -0.30
C LEU A 266 8.35 21.93 0.23
N PHE A 267 9.42 22.35 -0.43
CA PHE A 267 10.08 23.61 -0.16
C PHE A 267 8.99 24.69 -0.14
N ASP A 268 8.81 25.33 1.01
CA ASP A 268 8.29 26.70 1.06
C ASP A 268 9.38 27.59 0.45
N GLU A 269 9.53 27.55 -0.87
CA GLU A 269 10.18 28.64 -1.58
C GLU A 269 9.13 29.73 -1.74
N ASN A 270 9.23 30.73 -0.85
CA ASN A 270 8.50 31.99 -0.75
C ASN A 270 7.82 32.50 -2.04
#